data_AF-A0A8I6YN26-F1
#
_entry.id   AF-A0A8I6YN26-F1
#
_cell.length_a   1.000
_cell.length_b   1.000
_cell.length_c   1.000
_cell.angle_alpha   90.00
_cell.angle_beta   90.00
_cell.angle_gamma   90.00
#
_symmetry.space_group_name_H-M   'P 1'
#
loop_
_entity.id
_entity.type
_entity.pdbx_description
1 polymer ?
#
loop_
_entity_poly.entity_id
_entity_poly.type
_entity_poly.pdbx_seq_one_letter_code
_entity_poly.pdbx_strand_id
1 'polypeptide(L)'
;MDGQRYLLGEVLLSGNLPRIFDMPFLAAHLEGMGPVEGQVLSLACEPGPMLDRGQTRSPRPPLPHHTRCLLCDQEPENIRHLLLTCPFTRQAWHEGLSWLRLPAPTPEHDASIQDWWMRARDATPPSLCKALRSATLLVPWMIWKHRNACVFDHITPSLVELSDKIKDEMRCWARAGDKGFRLVLPPS
;
A
#
# COMPACT_ATOMS: atom_id res chain seq x y z
N MET A 1 8.06 -14.17 -28.00
CA MET A 1 7.87 -13.10 -28.99
C MET A 1 6.60 -12.36 -28.60
N ASP A 2 6.55 -11.29 -27.81
CA ASP A 2 7.53 -10.50 -27.09
C ASP A 2 6.81 -9.99 -25.84
N GLY A 3 7.31 -10.38 -24.67
CA GLY A 3 6.73 -9.99 -23.38
C GLY A 3 7.08 -8.54 -23.11
N GLN A 4 6.13 -7.64 -23.36
CA GLN A 4 6.33 -6.20 -23.21
C GLN A 4 6.42 -5.86 -21.71
N ARG A 5 7.66 -5.83 -21.23
CA ARG A 5 8.06 -5.35 -19.90
C ARG A 5 7.94 -3.82 -19.91
N TYR A 6 7.09 -3.27 -19.06
CA TYR A 6 7.02 -1.82 -18.86
C TYR A 6 7.72 -1.45 -17.57
N LEU A 7 8.79 -0.66 -17.71
CA LEU A 7 9.56 -0.07 -16.63
C LEU A 7 8.81 1.15 -16.09
N LEU A 8 8.32 1.05 -14.86
CA LEU A 8 8.04 2.21 -14.02
C LEU A 8 8.98 2.07 -12.82
N GLY A 9 10.10 2.78 -12.85
CA GLY A 9 11.13 2.78 -11.79
C GLY A 9 11.47 1.38 -11.25
N GLU A 10 12.30 0.60 -11.96
CA GLU A 10 12.95 -0.64 -11.51
C GLU A 10 12.13 -1.72 -10.76
N VAL A 11 10.79 -1.68 -10.76
CA VAL A 11 9.94 -2.70 -10.13
C VAL A 11 9.28 -3.59 -11.20
N LEU A 12 9.65 -4.88 -11.22
CA LEU A 12 9.03 -5.90 -12.08
C LEU A 12 7.82 -6.51 -11.37
N LEU A 13 6.61 -6.06 -11.74
CA LEU A 13 5.34 -6.71 -11.40
C LEU A 13 5.00 -7.74 -12.49
N SER A 14 4.71 -9.00 -12.13
CA SER A 14 4.19 -9.99 -13.09
C SER A 14 2.98 -10.74 -12.53
N GLY A 15 1.93 -10.83 -13.36
CA GLY A 15 1.02 -11.98 -13.32
C GLY A 15 -0.41 -11.80 -12.81
N ASN A 16 -1.08 -10.66 -13.06
CA ASN A 16 -2.52 -10.53 -13.37
C ASN A 16 -2.96 -9.05 -13.36
N LEU A 17 -2.47 -8.30 -14.35
CA LEU A 17 -2.89 -6.91 -14.61
C LEU A 17 -4.05 -6.89 -15.60
N PRO A 18 -5.27 -6.57 -15.13
CA PRO A 18 -6.08 -5.63 -15.92
C PRO A 18 -6.53 -4.39 -15.15
N ARG A 19 -6.04 -4.14 -13.92
CA ARG A 19 -6.49 -3.00 -13.08
C ARG A 19 -5.37 -2.10 -12.57
N ILE A 20 -4.22 -2.08 -13.24
CA ILE A 20 -3.13 -1.14 -12.96
C ILE A 20 -3.26 0.03 -13.92
N PHE A 21 -4.06 1.01 -13.51
CA PHE A 21 -3.94 2.43 -13.82
C PHE A 21 -4.76 3.13 -12.73
N ASP A 22 -4.11 3.45 -11.62
CA ASP A 22 -4.19 4.75 -10.95
C ASP A 22 -3.69 4.68 -9.50
N MET A 23 -2.37 4.77 -9.33
CA MET A 23 -1.75 5.54 -8.24
C MET A 23 -0.53 6.34 -8.75
N PRO A 24 -0.61 7.07 -9.90
CA PRO A 24 0.47 7.97 -10.32
C PRO A 24 0.79 9.01 -9.25
N PHE A 25 -0.17 9.31 -8.36
CA PHE A 25 0.00 10.25 -7.25
C PHE A 25 0.93 9.73 -6.14
N LEU A 26 0.85 8.44 -5.78
CA LEU A 26 1.75 7.87 -4.77
C LEU A 26 3.17 7.86 -5.34
N ALA A 27 3.36 7.36 -6.57
CA ALA A 27 4.66 7.39 -7.24
C ALA A 27 5.25 8.81 -7.32
N ALA A 28 4.46 9.81 -7.76
CA ALA A 28 4.90 11.20 -7.85
C ALA A 28 5.22 11.84 -6.47
N HIS A 29 4.49 11.50 -5.40
CA HIS A 29 4.79 11.96 -4.04
C HIS A 29 5.99 11.24 -3.41
N LEU A 30 6.27 10.01 -3.85
CA LEU A 30 7.39 9.18 -3.37
C LEU A 30 8.70 9.49 -4.10
N GLU A 31 8.66 10.01 -5.33
CA GLU A 31 9.85 10.47 -6.07
C GLU A 31 10.62 11.58 -5.32
N GLY A 32 9.93 12.36 -4.48
CA GLY A 32 10.56 13.33 -3.57
C GLY A 32 11.32 12.71 -2.38
N MET A 33 11.27 11.39 -2.17
CA MET A 33 11.90 10.69 -1.04
C MET A 33 13.36 10.24 -1.30
N GLY A 34 13.93 10.65 -2.45
CA GLY A 34 15.28 10.31 -2.90
C GLY A 34 15.33 8.98 -3.67
N PRO A 35 16.41 8.71 -4.43
CA PRO A 35 16.51 7.50 -5.24
C PRO A 35 16.48 6.25 -4.36
N VAL A 36 15.65 5.29 -4.75
CA VAL A 36 15.62 3.93 -4.19
C VAL A 36 16.80 3.16 -4.80
N GLU A 37 18.03 3.47 -4.40
CA GLU A 37 19.20 2.79 -4.96
C GLU A 37 19.16 1.28 -4.66
N GLY A 38 18.96 0.48 -5.70
CA GLY A 38 19.36 -0.93 -5.75
C GLY A 38 18.48 -1.94 -5.01
N GLN A 39 17.16 -1.76 -5.01
CA GLN A 39 16.22 -2.79 -4.52
C GLN A 39 15.29 -3.26 -5.64
N VAL A 40 15.75 -4.27 -6.39
CA VAL A 40 14.86 -5.10 -7.21
C VAL A 40 14.07 -6.01 -6.26
N LEU A 41 12.94 -5.53 -5.77
CA LEU A 41 11.99 -6.36 -5.03
C LEU A 41 11.20 -7.17 -6.06
N SER A 42 11.47 -8.49 -6.13
CA SER A 42 10.61 -9.42 -6.85
C SER A 42 9.33 -9.59 -6.04
N LEU A 43 8.34 -8.73 -6.32
CA LEU A 43 7.02 -8.74 -5.70
C LEU A 43 6.21 -9.92 -6.24
N ALA A 44 6.56 -11.13 -5.80
CA ALA A 44 5.80 -12.33 -6.07
C ALA A 44 5.78 -13.20 -4.82
N CYS A 45 4.69 -13.12 -4.06
CA CYS A 45 4.35 -14.15 -3.10
C CYS A 45 2.84 -14.32 -3.08
N GLU A 46 2.30 -14.97 -4.10
CA GLU A 46 0.96 -15.57 -4.07
C GLU A 46 1.04 -16.94 -4.73
N PRO A 47 1.00 -18.05 -3.97
CA PRO A 47 0.58 -19.34 -4.50
C PRO A 47 -0.89 -19.54 -4.13
N GLY A 48 -1.79 -18.90 -4.89
CA GLY A 48 -3.23 -19.16 -4.88
C GLY A 48 -3.64 -19.86 -6.18
N PRO A 49 -4.54 -20.86 -6.16
CA PRO A 49 -4.82 -21.69 -7.33
C PRO A 49 -5.42 -20.88 -8.48
N MET A 50 -4.83 -21.06 -9.66
CA MET A 50 -5.29 -20.53 -10.94
C MET A 50 -6.71 -21.00 -11.24
N LEU A 51 -7.69 -20.12 -11.12
CA LEU A 51 -8.97 -20.28 -11.80
C LEU A 51 -8.89 -19.60 -13.16
N ASP A 52 -8.91 -20.45 -14.19
CA ASP A 52 -9.00 -20.11 -15.60
C ASP A 52 -10.24 -19.24 -15.86
N ARG A 53 -10.03 -18.00 -16.34
CA ARG A 53 -11.11 -17.13 -16.84
C ARG A 53 -10.62 -16.38 -18.07
N GLY A 54 -10.71 -17.04 -19.22
CA GLY A 54 -10.99 -16.34 -20.46
C GLY A 54 -12.36 -15.66 -20.36
N GLN A 55 -12.38 -14.34 -20.19
CA GLN A 55 -13.60 -13.56 -20.36
C GLN A 55 -13.32 -12.16 -20.91
N THR A 56 -14.00 -11.90 -22.01
CA THR A 56 -14.01 -10.71 -22.85
C THR A 56 -14.13 -9.40 -22.09
N ARG A 57 -13.35 -8.39 -22.51
CA ARG A 57 -13.36 -7.00 -22.00
C ARG A 57 -14.75 -6.38 -22.15
N SER A 58 -15.55 -6.40 -21.08
CA SER A 58 -16.81 -5.65 -21.00
C SER A 58 -16.51 -4.17 -20.66
N PRO A 59 -17.30 -3.18 -21.14
CA PRO A 59 -17.17 -1.79 -20.74
C PRO A 59 -17.21 -1.66 -19.21
N ARG A 60 -16.30 -0.88 -18.64
CA ARG A 60 -16.26 -0.68 -17.18
C ARG A 60 -17.53 0.06 -16.77
N PRO A 61 -18.29 -0.44 -15.79
CA PRO A 61 -19.37 0.33 -15.18
C PRO A 61 -18.84 1.67 -14.67
N PRO A 62 -19.65 2.75 -14.70
CA PRO A 62 -19.30 3.99 -14.02
C PRO A 62 -18.97 3.70 -12.55
N LEU A 63 -17.95 4.37 -12.01
CA LEU A 63 -17.64 4.29 -10.59
C LEU A 63 -18.88 4.70 -9.80
N PRO A 64 -19.38 3.87 -8.87
CA PRO A 64 -20.48 4.29 -8.01
C PRO A 64 -20.05 5.53 -7.23
N HIS A 65 -20.83 6.60 -7.35
CA HIS A 65 -20.59 7.86 -6.64
C HIS A 65 -21.02 7.71 -5.19
N HIS A 66 -20.14 7.19 -4.35
CA HIS A 66 -20.34 7.24 -2.91
C HIS A 66 -20.12 8.67 -2.41
N THR A 67 -21.11 9.22 -1.73
CA THR A 67 -21.05 10.58 -1.16
C THR A 67 -20.15 10.66 0.07
N ARG A 68 -19.80 9.50 0.66
CA ARG A 68 -18.97 9.34 1.85
C ARG A 68 -17.91 8.25 1.63
N CYS A 69 -16.83 8.31 2.39
CA CYS A 69 -15.76 7.32 2.36
C CYS A 69 -16.29 5.94 2.76
N LEU A 70 -16.06 4.94 1.91
CA LEU A 70 -16.54 3.59 2.16
C LEU A 70 -15.89 2.92 3.37
N LEU A 71 -14.72 3.38 3.81
CA LEU A 71 -14.01 2.77 4.94
C LEU A 71 -14.54 3.23 6.30
N CYS A 72 -14.95 4.50 6.43
CA CYS A 72 -15.38 5.09 7.72
C CYS A 72 -16.82 5.60 7.73
N ASP A 73 -17.42 5.84 6.56
CA ASP A 73 -18.77 6.42 6.37
C ASP A 73 -19.01 7.79 7.05
N GLN A 74 -17.96 8.56 7.33
CA GLN A 74 -18.05 9.83 8.07
C GLN A 74 -17.92 11.08 7.20
N GLU A 75 -16.95 11.12 6.28
CA GLU A 75 -16.63 12.30 5.47
C GLU A 75 -16.60 11.95 3.97
N PRO A 76 -16.72 12.95 3.07
CA PRO A 76 -16.52 12.73 1.64
C PRO A 76 -15.14 12.14 1.33
N GLU A 77 -15.11 11.13 0.47
CA GLU A 77 -13.86 10.49 0.09
C GLU A 77 -13.02 11.40 -0.80
N ASN A 78 -11.77 11.62 -0.41
CA ASN A 78 -10.72 12.17 -1.23
C ASN A 78 -9.41 11.47 -0.87
N ILE A 79 -8.34 11.66 -1.66
CA ILE A 79 -7.06 10.97 -1.45
C ILE A 79 -6.48 11.25 -0.05
N ARG A 80 -6.54 12.51 0.40
CA ARG A 80 -6.04 12.90 1.73
C ARG A 80 -6.86 12.22 2.83
N HIS A 81 -8.18 12.22 2.73
CA HIS A 81 -9.04 11.52 3.67
C HIS A 81 -8.72 10.02 3.67
N LEU A 82 -8.76 9.38 2.49
CA LEU A 82 -8.57 7.95 2.34
C LEU A 82 -7.23 7.45 2.89
N LEU A 83 -6.13 8.19 2.66
CA LEU A 83 -4.78 7.72 3.00
C LEU A 83 -4.23 8.25 4.32
N LEU A 84 -4.77 9.35 4.85
CA LEU A 84 -4.21 10.05 6.01
C LEU A 84 -5.22 10.26 7.13
N THR A 85 -6.36 10.91 6.85
CA THR A 85 -7.23 11.42 7.92
C THR A 85 -8.40 10.50 8.28
N CYS A 86 -8.73 9.53 7.43
CA CYS A 86 -9.78 8.54 7.66
C CYS A 86 -9.50 7.75 8.95
N PRO A 87 -10.45 7.67 9.91
CA PRO A 87 -10.24 6.95 11.17
C PRO A 87 -9.84 5.49 10.98
N PHE A 88 -10.45 4.80 10.00
CA PHE A 88 -10.11 3.42 9.64
C PHE A 88 -8.65 3.31 9.17
N THR A 89 -8.22 4.22 8.31
CA THR A 89 -6.85 4.29 7.80
C THR A 89 -5.84 4.63 8.89
N ARG A 90 -6.16 5.59 9.77
CA ARG A 90 -5.29 5.94 10.90
C ARG A 90 -5.05 4.74 11.80
N GLN A 91 -6.07 3.91 12.02
CA GLN A 91 -5.93 2.69 12.80
C GLN A 91 -5.07 1.65 12.07
N ALA A 92 -5.22 1.48 10.76
CA ALA A 92 -4.36 0.61 9.96
C ALA A 92 -2.88 1.05 9.99
N TRP A 93 -2.62 2.36 9.91
CA TRP A 93 -1.28 2.92 10.12
C TRP A 93 -0.74 2.60 11.50
N HIS A 94 -1.54 2.85 12.54
CA HIS A 94 -1.14 2.56 13.92
C HIS A 94 -0.77 1.08 14.10
N GLU A 95 -1.61 0.17 13.63
CA GLU A 95 -1.38 -1.27 13.74
C GLU A 95 -0.13 -1.71 12.97
N GLY A 96 0.08 -1.19 11.76
CA GLY A 96 1.28 -1.49 10.97
C GLY A 96 2.57 -0.97 11.61
N LEU A 97 2.59 0.31 12.03
CA LEU A 97 3.76 0.92 12.66
C LEU A 97 4.07 0.29 14.02
N SER A 98 3.05 0.02 14.82
CA SER A 98 3.17 -0.62 16.14
C SER A 98 3.72 -2.05 16.01
N TRP A 99 3.22 -2.82 15.04
CA TRP A 99 3.71 -4.17 14.81
C TRP A 99 5.19 -4.21 14.39
N LEU A 100 5.63 -3.25 13.59
CA LEU A 100 7.03 -3.06 13.22
C LEU A 100 7.89 -2.39 14.31
N ARG A 101 7.28 -2.00 15.44
CA ARG A 101 7.92 -1.23 16.53
C ARG A 101 8.60 0.05 16.06
N LEU A 102 8.01 0.69 15.05
CA LEU A 102 8.51 1.98 14.54
C LEU A 102 7.99 3.11 15.43
N PRO A 103 8.86 4.02 15.92
CA PRO A 103 8.46 5.15 16.77
C PRO A 103 7.79 6.29 15.99
N ALA A 104 7.58 6.12 14.68
CA ALA A 104 6.97 7.13 13.84
C ALA A 104 5.52 7.44 14.28
N PRO A 105 5.11 8.73 14.32
CA PRO A 105 3.71 9.09 14.51
C PRO A 105 2.86 8.61 13.34
N THR A 106 1.59 8.28 13.61
CA THR A 106 0.61 8.05 12.54
C THR A 106 0.31 9.34 11.78
N PRO A 107 -0.15 9.26 10.53
CA PRO A 107 -0.74 10.42 9.87
C PRO A 107 -2.00 10.87 10.62
N GLU A 108 -2.20 12.18 10.75
CA GLU A 108 -3.39 12.71 11.43
C GLU A 108 -3.96 13.92 10.70
N HIS A 109 -3.24 15.04 10.73
CA HIS A 109 -3.69 16.31 10.17
C HIS A 109 -2.83 16.78 9.00
N ASP A 110 -1.91 15.94 8.53
CA ASP A 110 -0.98 16.25 7.46
C ASP A 110 -1.71 16.69 6.19
N ALA A 111 -1.15 17.69 5.51
CA ALA A 111 -1.69 18.15 4.24
C ALA A 111 -1.41 17.13 3.13
N SER A 112 -0.28 16.41 3.21
CA SER A 112 0.14 15.38 2.27
C SER A 112 0.88 14.22 2.94
N ILE A 113 1.05 13.11 2.19
CA ILE A 113 1.91 11.98 2.61
C ILE A 113 3.36 12.44 2.78
N GLN A 114 3.81 13.41 1.99
CA GLN A 114 5.16 13.95 2.07
C GLN A 114 5.38 14.70 3.39
N ASP A 115 4.40 15.50 3.82
CA ASP A 115 4.47 16.22 5.10
C ASP A 115 4.54 15.25 6.27
N TRP A 116 3.69 14.21 6.24
CA TRP A 116 3.75 13.13 7.22
C TRP A 116 5.11 12.42 7.20
N TRP A 117 5.62 12.07 6.01
CA TRP A 117 6.89 11.37 5.84
C TRP A 117 8.06 12.13 6.46
N MET A 118 8.13 13.46 6.26
CA MET A 118 9.20 14.27 6.85
C MET A 118 9.17 14.17 8.38
N ARG A 119 8.00 14.35 9.01
CA ARG A 119 7.85 14.23 10.46
C ARG A 119 8.16 12.81 10.95
N ALA A 120 7.67 11.80 10.23
CA ALA A 120 7.85 10.40 10.58
C ALA A 120 9.32 9.98 10.52
N ARG A 121 10.03 10.42 9.47
CA ARG A 121 11.46 10.21 9.29
C ARG A 121 12.26 10.87 10.40
N ASP A 122 11.96 12.12 10.74
CA ASP A 122 12.70 12.87 11.76
C ASP A 122 12.49 12.29 13.17
N ALA A 123 11.33 11.65 13.41
CA ALA A 123 11.03 10.92 14.65
C ALA A 123 11.60 9.48 14.69
N THR A 124 12.16 8.99 13.58
CA THR A 124 12.60 7.59 13.44
C THR A 124 14.12 7.50 13.39
N PRO A 125 14.76 6.60 14.18
CA PRO A 125 16.19 6.36 14.11
C PRO A 125 16.65 6.00 12.68
N PRO A 126 17.83 6.47 12.22
CA PRO A 126 18.31 6.18 10.87
C PRO A 126 18.37 4.70 10.50
N SER A 127 18.61 3.82 11.50
CA SER A 127 18.60 2.37 11.33
C SER A 127 17.23 1.82 10.91
N LEU A 128 16.14 2.44 11.38
CA LEU A 128 14.76 2.04 11.12
C LEU A 128 14.12 2.75 9.93
N CYS A 129 14.72 3.83 9.42
CA CYS A 129 14.19 4.60 8.29
C CYS A 129 13.98 3.77 7.01
N LYS A 130 14.73 2.68 6.82
CA LYS A 130 14.49 1.76 5.70
C LYS A 130 13.15 1.03 5.86
N ALA A 131 12.86 0.52 7.05
CA ALA A 131 11.58 -0.13 7.35
C ALA A 131 10.42 0.85 7.27
N LEU A 132 10.61 2.08 7.77
CA LEU A 132 9.63 3.14 7.63
C LEU A 132 9.35 3.45 6.16
N ARG A 133 10.38 3.57 5.31
CA ARG A 133 10.21 3.80 3.87
C ARG A 133 9.36 2.70 3.23
N SER A 134 9.65 1.44 3.49
CA SER A 134 8.89 0.32 2.94
C SER A 134 7.44 0.31 3.45
N ALA A 135 7.22 0.63 4.73
CA ALA A 135 5.87 0.78 5.30
C ALA A 135 5.08 1.93 4.63
N THR A 136 5.77 3.06 4.35
CA THR A 136 5.19 4.23 3.66
C THR A 136 4.67 3.90 2.26
N LEU A 137 5.30 2.93 1.59
CA LEU A 137 4.83 2.42 0.29
C LEU A 137 3.67 1.44 0.48
N LEU A 138 3.85 0.51 1.40
CA LEU A 138 3.01 -0.67 1.50
C LEU A 138 1.63 -0.36 2.11
N VAL A 139 1.58 0.39 3.22
CA VAL A 139 0.33 0.61 3.96
C VAL A 139 -0.72 1.34 3.11
N PRO A 140 -0.40 2.47 2.44
CA PRO A 140 -1.33 3.14 1.52
C PRO A 140 -1.81 2.23 0.39
N TRP A 141 -0.92 1.40 -0.16
CA TRP A 141 -1.25 0.45 -1.21
C TRP A 141 -2.28 -0.60 -0.73
N MET A 142 -2.07 -1.17 0.46
CA MET A 142 -3.00 -2.15 1.03
C MET A 142 -4.36 -1.54 1.35
N ILE A 143 -4.39 -0.30 1.88
CA ILE A 143 -5.64 0.45 2.11
C ILE A 143 -6.40 0.68 0.81
N TRP A 144 -5.70 1.11 -0.24
CA TRP A 144 -6.29 1.32 -1.57
C TRP A 144 -6.88 0.02 -2.13
N LYS A 145 -6.13 -1.10 -2.05
CA LYS A 145 -6.63 -2.43 -2.46
C LYS A 145 -7.90 -2.81 -1.71
N HIS A 146 -7.92 -2.61 -0.39
CA HIS A 146 -9.07 -2.95 0.45
C HIS A 146 -10.29 -2.09 0.13
N ARG A 147 -10.12 -0.78 -0.03
CA ARG A 147 -11.19 0.14 -0.48
C ARG A 147 -11.73 -0.27 -1.84
N ASN A 148 -10.87 -0.65 -2.79
CA ASN A 148 -11.32 -1.10 -4.11
C ASN A 148 -12.10 -2.41 -4.04
N ALA A 149 -11.71 -3.34 -3.17
CA ALA A 149 -12.52 -4.54 -2.94
C ALA A 149 -13.89 -4.18 -2.35
N CYS A 150 -13.98 -3.18 -1.45
CA CYS A 150 -15.26 -2.70 -0.94
C CYS A 150 -16.16 -2.14 -2.06
N VAL A 151 -15.58 -1.43 -3.04
CA VAL A 151 -16.30 -0.89 -4.20
C VAL A 151 -16.75 -1.98 -5.18
N PHE A 152 -15.82 -2.84 -5.59
CA PHE A 152 -16.01 -3.72 -6.74
C PHE A 152 -16.48 -5.12 -6.38
N ASP A 153 -16.12 -5.59 -5.19
CA ASP A 153 -16.45 -6.93 -4.71
C ASP A 153 -17.47 -6.89 -3.57
N HIS A 154 -17.94 -5.68 -3.20
CA HIS A 154 -18.95 -5.43 -2.18
C HIS A 154 -18.62 -6.03 -0.81
N ILE A 155 -17.32 -6.17 -0.50
CA ILE A 155 -16.90 -6.60 0.84
C ILE A 155 -17.12 -5.46 1.86
N THR A 156 -17.38 -5.83 3.11
CA THR A 156 -17.46 -4.86 4.20
C THR A 156 -16.06 -4.46 4.66
N PRO A 157 -15.79 -3.17 4.96
CA PRO A 157 -14.52 -2.76 5.52
C PRO A 157 -14.21 -3.49 6.84
N SER A 158 -13.17 -4.32 6.83
CA SER A 158 -12.66 -4.99 8.02
C SER A 158 -11.22 -4.58 8.28
N LEU A 159 -10.97 -3.99 9.44
CA LEU A 159 -9.62 -3.60 9.84
C LEU A 159 -8.77 -4.83 10.16
N VAL A 160 -9.35 -5.84 10.80
CA VAL A 160 -8.65 -7.09 11.14
C VAL A 160 -8.11 -7.75 9.87
N GLU A 161 -8.95 -7.91 8.85
CA GLU A 161 -8.53 -8.51 7.57
C GLU A 161 -7.48 -7.65 6.86
N LEU A 162 -7.63 -6.33 6.87
CA LEU A 162 -6.64 -5.43 6.27
C LEU A 162 -5.30 -5.55 6.99
N SER A 163 -5.29 -5.51 8.31
CA SER A 163 -4.07 -5.58 9.12
C SER A 163 -3.36 -6.90 8.96
N ASP A 164 -4.09 -8.02 8.89
CA ASP A 164 -3.49 -9.33 8.64
C ASP A 164 -2.85 -9.40 7.25
N LYS A 165 -3.55 -8.91 6.22
CA LYS A 165 -3.00 -8.82 4.86
C LYS A 165 -1.77 -7.90 4.79
N ILE A 166 -1.77 -6.77 5.52
CA ILE A 166 -0.60 -5.88 5.61
C ILE A 166 0.59 -6.64 6.21
N LYS A 167 0.39 -7.37 7.32
CA LYS A 167 1.45 -8.13 7.99
C LYS A 167 2.00 -9.24 7.09
N ASP A 168 1.13 -9.94 6.37
CA ASP A 168 1.54 -10.97 5.43
C ASP A 168 2.35 -10.40 4.28
N GLU A 169 1.91 -9.29 3.69
CA GLU A 169 2.63 -8.61 2.61
C GLU A 169 3.99 -8.07 3.10
N MET A 170 4.07 -7.53 4.32
CA MET A 170 5.35 -7.13 4.95
C MET A 170 6.32 -8.32 5.06
N ARG A 171 5.84 -9.50 5.48
CA ARG A 171 6.66 -10.72 5.52
C ARG A 171 7.08 -11.15 4.12
N CYS A 172 6.19 -11.06 3.14
CA CYS A 172 6.49 -11.37 1.74
C CYS A 172 7.61 -10.47 1.21
N TRP A 173 7.55 -9.15 1.47
CA TRP A 173 8.58 -8.20 1.07
C TRP A 173 9.91 -8.48 1.76
N ALA A 174 9.89 -8.84 3.05
CA ALA A 174 11.09 -9.25 3.76
C ALA A 174 11.73 -10.50 3.13
N ARG A 175 10.93 -11.52 2.78
CA ARG A 175 11.42 -12.72 2.06
C ARG A 175 11.96 -12.39 0.67
N ALA A 176 11.34 -11.43 -0.02
CA ALA A 176 11.76 -10.94 -1.33
C ALA A 176 13.02 -10.05 -1.31
N GLY A 177 13.57 -9.75 -0.11
CA GLY A 177 14.83 -9.02 0.03
C GLY A 177 14.71 -7.59 0.55
N ASP A 178 13.53 -7.16 1.01
CA ASP A 178 13.37 -5.84 1.63
C ASP A 178 14.22 -5.74 2.92
N LYS A 179 15.29 -4.94 2.85
CA LYS A 179 16.26 -4.79 3.95
C LYS A 179 15.65 -4.09 5.18
N GLY A 180 14.61 -3.28 4.99
CA GLY A 180 13.93 -2.57 6.07
C GLY A 180 13.12 -3.55 6.92
N PHE A 181 12.18 -4.26 6.29
CA PHE A 181 11.35 -5.25 6.98
C PHE A 181 12.15 -6.42 7.54
N ARG A 182 13.21 -6.89 6.85
CA ARG A 182 14.10 -7.92 7.41
C ARG A 182 14.81 -7.50 8.70
N LEU A 183 15.00 -6.19 8.92
CA LEU A 183 15.64 -5.68 10.14
C LEU A 183 14.68 -5.69 11.34
N VAL A 184 13.39 -5.45 11.11
CA VAL A 184 12.39 -5.24 12.17
C VAL A 184 11.48 -6.43 12.41
N LEU A 185 11.33 -7.33 11.44
CA LEU A 185 10.55 -8.55 11.59
C LEU A 185 11.41 -9.67 12.19
N PRO A 186 10.84 -10.52 13.06
CA PRO A 186 11.55 -11.68 13.56
C PRO A 186 11.89 -12.64 12.41
N PRO A 187 13.05 -13.32 12.45
CA PRO A 187 13.36 -14.39 11.52
C PRO A 187 12.28 -15.48 11.63
N SER A 188 11.74 -15.87 10.47
CA SER A 188 10.78 -16.96 10.32
C SER A 188 11.47 -18.32 10.34
#